data_AF-A0A8J3YX54-F1
#
_entry.id   AF-A0A8J3YX54-F1
#
_cell.length_a   1.000
_cell.length_b   1.000
_cell.length_c   1.000
_cell.angle_alpha   90.00
_cell.angle_beta   90.00
_cell.angle_gamma   90.00
#
_symmetry.space_group_name_H-M   'P 1'
#
loop_
_entity.id
_entity.type
_entity.pdbx_description
1 polymer ?
#
loop_
_entity_poly.entity_id
_entity_poly.type
_entity_poly.pdbx_seq_one_letter_code
_entity_poly.pdbx_strand_id
1 'polypeptide(L)'
;MTTDVAALVRAAQAGDRAALDALLGIHLPLLYNVIGRALNGHADVDDLVQETLLRVVRGLPALRDPTRFRSWAVAIAYRQVQRHTRMRRAEELPEDPPDPRADFSERTVTELVLTGQRREIAEAARWLDDGDRDLLALWWQEAAGVLTRAEVAAALGITAAHAAVRIQRMRTRLESVRAVVRALRAKPICDALCADWDGRIDPLWRKRFIRHVRECPVCARFGRGLVAPEKLLPGVVPVPAPSFSTGFLEHKVAVLAAAAVLVAGGGFTFAVHETPWDPGSAVLSNPSPSPSTFSLYVAPNGSDAAPGTLDRPFATLGKAVAVVRPGQTIALRGGVYRPTRGVVITVSGTASKRITLTNYRDERPVIDAADVPADKWTVTHRADYWTVRGLEVMNSRSHAYVCISCRGTVFQRLSMHHNQRSGLTLRDPGTIGNQVLDSDFHHNYDPDEPGTAGIGLGIKFGDGEGNVIRGCRAFNNADSGFDVGHFGNAVTLEHNWSYGNGVNRWNAGDWHPNADGFLLGGGDPAPVAAHVLRHNAAWNNHGDGFDEDDGTPGGANLGALDVRNNTSFHNGGTAFALGHGPAMLADNAADDSTFHSTDPTTAAGPRQPDGRLPVTDFLVTGSGIGASMTPP
;
A
#
# COMPACT_ATOMS: atom_id res chain seq x y z
N MET A 1 22.11 23.23 -25.63
CA MET A 1 23.51 23.45 -25.26
C MET A 1 23.82 22.58 -24.05
N THR A 2 24.74 21.63 -24.15
CA THR A 2 25.20 20.84 -23.00
C THR A 2 26.10 21.72 -22.13
N THR A 3 25.62 22.10 -20.96
CA THR A 3 26.38 22.92 -20.01
C THR A 3 27.58 22.12 -19.50
N ASP A 4 28.80 22.60 -19.75
CA ASP A 4 30.03 21.98 -19.26
C ASP A 4 30.18 22.20 -17.74
N VAL A 5 29.85 21.17 -16.97
CA VAL A 5 29.91 21.18 -15.51
C VAL A 5 31.34 21.41 -15.00
N ALA A 6 32.36 20.90 -15.68
CA ALA A 6 33.75 21.09 -15.26
C ALA A 6 34.19 22.56 -15.45
N ALA A 7 33.72 23.22 -16.52
CA ALA A 7 33.94 24.65 -16.73
C ALA A 7 33.23 25.51 -15.67
N LEU A 8 31.97 25.19 -15.33
CA LEU A 8 31.23 25.88 -14.27
C LEU A 8 31.90 25.75 -12.90
N VAL A 9 32.44 24.57 -12.58
CA VAL A 9 33.18 24.34 -11.33
C VAL A 9 34.43 25.21 -11.26
N ARG A 10 35.22 25.30 -12.34
CA ARG A 10 36.42 26.14 -12.37
C ARG A 10 36.10 27.63 -12.26
N ALA A 11 35.04 28.09 -12.94
CA ALA A 11 34.58 29.48 -12.85
C ALA A 11 34.07 29.82 -11.43
N ALA A 12 33.29 28.92 -10.83
CA ALA A 12 32.83 29.07 -9.45
C ALA A 12 33.99 29.06 -8.44
N GLN A 13 35.02 28.23 -8.65
CA GLN A 13 36.25 28.24 -7.84
C GLN A 13 37.06 29.55 -7.97
N ALA A 14 36.99 30.21 -9.13
CA ALA A 14 37.60 31.52 -9.38
C ALA A 14 36.79 32.70 -8.83
N GLY A 15 35.64 32.45 -8.18
CA GLY A 15 34.80 33.46 -7.54
C GLY A 15 33.62 33.96 -8.39
N ASP A 16 33.33 33.35 -9.54
CA ASP A 16 32.16 33.70 -10.35
C ASP A 16 30.86 33.21 -9.68
N ARG A 17 30.06 34.17 -9.19
CA ARG A 17 28.78 33.89 -8.53
C ARG A 17 27.72 33.34 -9.49
N ALA A 18 27.69 33.80 -10.74
CA ALA A 18 26.73 33.30 -11.72
C ALA A 18 27.03 31.85 -12.11
N ALA A 19 28.31 31.49 -12.20
CA ALA A 19 28.72 30.11 -12.42
C ALA A 19 28.37 29.20 -11.24
N LEU A 20 28.49 29.70 -10.00
CA LEU A 20 28.09 28.97 -8.80
C LEU A 20 26.59 28.73 -8.76
N ASP A 21 25.77 29.74 -9.02
CA ASP A 21 24.31 29.61 -9.02
C ASP A 21 23.83 28.65 -10.11
N ALA A 22 24.41 28.71 -11.31
CA ALA A 22 24.12 27.77 -12.39
C ALA A 22 24.54 26.33 -12.02
N LEU A 23 25.72 26.17 -11.40
CA LEU A 23 26.23 24.86 -10.96
C LEU A 23 25.32 24.23 -9.90
N LEU A 24 24.87 25.01 -8.91
CA LEU A 24 23.94 24.56 -7.88
C LEU A 24 22.55 24.26 -8.44
N GLY A 25 22.01 25.13 -9.30
CA GLY A 25 20.71 24.95 -9.94
C GLY A 25 20.61 23.65 -10.76
N ILE A 26 21.66 23.30 -11.49
CA ILE A 26 21.73 22.03 -12.27
C ILE A 26 21.70 20.80 -11.34
N HIS A 27 22.30 20.89 -10.16
CA HIS A 27 22.45 19.74 -9.26
C HIS A 27 21.41 19.70 -8.14
N LEU A 28 20.60 20.75 -7.99
CA LEU A 28 19.56 20.83 -6.96
C LEU A 28 18.54 19.70 -7.07
N PRO A 29 17.97 19.37 -8.25
CA PRO A 29 17.03 18.25 -8.38
C PRO A 29 17.67 16.90 -8.03
N LEU A 30 18.96 16.72 -8.34
CA LEU A 30 19.70 15.51 -7.97
C LEU A 30 19.82 15.37 -6.44
N LEU A 31 20.15 16.46 -5.74
CA LEU A 31 20.31 16.45 -4.29
C LEU A 31 18.96 16.23 -3.58
N TYR A 32 17.88 16.85 -4.06
CA TYR A 32 16.52 16.56 -3.59
C TYR A 32 16.13 15.10 -3.80
N ASN A 33 16.46 14.52 -4.96
CA ASN A 33 16.18 13.11 -5.22
C ASN A 33 16.98 12.16 -4.33
N VAL A 34 18.26 12.45 -4.08
CA VAL A 34 19.13 11.62 -3.23
C VAL A 34 18.70 11.70 -1.77
N ILE A 35 18.47 12.90 -1.24
CA ILE A 35 18.09 13.12 0.17
C ILE A 35 16.63 12.71 0.41
N GLY A 36 15.72 13.05 -0.50
CA GLY A 36 14.31 12.70 -0.43
C GLY A 36 14.06 11.20 -0.45
N ARG A 37 14.79 10.44 -1.27
CA ARG A 37 14.73 8.96 -1.24
C ARG A 37 15.31 8.37 0.03
N ALA A 38 16.37 8.97 0.56
CA ALA A 38 17.02 8.44 1.76
C ALA A 38 16.21 8.71 3.04
N LEU A 39 15.31 9.69 3.02
CA LEU A 39 14.44 10.06 4.14
C LEU A 39 12.96 9.75 3.89
N ASN A 40 12.63 9.08 2.78
CA ASN A 40 11.26 8.72 2.41
C ASN A 40 10.26 9.91 2.43
N GLY A 41 10.70 11.09 1.97
CA GLY A 41 9.85 12.30 1.93
C GLY A 41 9.63 13.01 3.28
N HIS A 42 10.50 12.79 4.27
CA HIS A 42 10.45 13.46 5.58
C HIS A 42 10.46 15.00 5.48
N ALA A 43 9.91 15.68 6.50
CA ALA A 43 9.88 17.15 6.57
C ALA A 43 11.27 17.81 6.62
N ASP A 44 12.31 17.06 6.98
CA ASP A 44 13.70 17.56 7.11
C ASP A 44 14.47 17.55 5.78
N VAL A 45 13.84 17.14 4.68
CA VAL A 45 14.48 17.07 3.35
C VAL A 45 14.98 18.45 2.93
N ASP A 46 14.18 19.49 3.11
CA ASP A 46 14.54 20.86 2.72
C ASP A 46 15.74 21.37 3.54
N ASP A 47 15.72 21.14 4.85
CA ASP A 47 16.80 21.53 5.77
C ASP A 47 18.13 20.81 5.45
N LEU A 48 18.07 19.51 5.13
CA LEU A 48 19.25 18.73 4.79
C LEU A 48 19.79 19.04 3.40
N VAL A 49 18.92 19.37 2.45
CA VAL A 49 19.34 19.90 1.14
C VAL A 49 20.03 21.25 1.33
N GLN A 50 19.47 22.15 2.14
CA GLN A 50 20.06 23.46 2.43
C GLN A 50 21.45 23.32 3.09
N GLU A 51 21.59 22.49 4.12
CA GLU A 51 22.87 22.23 4.79
C GLU A 51 23.89 21.54 3.85
N THR A 52 23.42 20.67 2.96
CA THR A 52 24.26 20.03 1.92
C THR A 52 24.80 21.06 0.93
N LEU A 53 23.96 21.96 0.44
CA LEU A 53 24.35 23.03 -0.47
C LEU A 53 25.37 23.98 0.19
N LEU A 54 25.17 24.34 1.45
CA LEU A 54 26.12 25.16 2.20
C LEU A 54 27.50 24.50 2.30
N ARG A 55 27.56 23.18 2.47
CA ARG A 55 28.82 22.41 2.50
C ARG A 55 29.46 22.25 1.12
N VAL A 56 28.64 22.09 0.09
CA VAL A 56 29.09 22.11 -1.31
C VAL A 56 29.75 23.45 -1.61
N VAL A 57 29.11 24.57 -1.28
CA VAL A 57 29.67 25.92 -1.49
C VAL A 57 30.99 26.10 -0.73
N ARG A 58 31.03 25.71 0.56
CA ARG A 58 32.25 25.85 1.40
C ARG A 58 33.39 24.93 0.95
N GLY A 59 33.08 23.74 0.44
CA GLY A 59 34.05 22.73 0.04
C GLY A 59 34.53 22.84 -1.41
N LEU A 60 33.82 23.60 -2.24
CA LEU A 60 34.08 23.71 -3.68
C LEU A 60 35.51 24.15 -4.03
N PRO A 61 36.14 25.11 -3.31
CA PRO A 61 37.53 25.50 -3.58
C PRO A 61 38.55 24.36 -3.42
N ALA A 62 38.22 23.33 -2.63
CA ALA A 62 39.12 22.20 -2.36
C ALA A 62 38.95 21.01 -3.32
N LEU A 63 37.99 21.07 -4.26
CA LEU A 63 37.74 20.01 -5.23
C LEU A 63 38.82 20.01 -6.34
N ARG A 64 39.73 19.03 -6.29
CA ARG A 64 40.88 18.93 -7.21
C ARG A 64 40.53 18.52 -8.64
N ASP A 65 39.47 17.73 -8.80
CA ASP A 65 39.02 17.24 -10.11
C ASP A 65 37.59 17.74 -10.38
N PRO A 66 37.43 18.79 -11.22
CA PRO A 66 36.13 19.36 -11.56
C PRO A 66 35.14 18.37 -12.19
N THR A 67 35.63 17.32 -12.85
CA THR A 67 34.77 16.32 -13.48
C THR A 67 34.04 15.45 -12.46
N ARG A 68 34.54 15.42 -11.22
CA ARG A 68 33.97 14.65 -10.09
C ARG A 68 32.98 15.45 -9.25
N PHE A 69 32.61 16.67 -9.63
CA PHE A 69 31.72 17.51 -8.84
C PHE A 69 30.40 16.81 -8.48
N ARG A 70 29.79 16.10 -9.44
CA ARG A 70 28.54 15.37 -9.23
C ARG A 70 28.67 14.29 -8.15
N SER A 71 29.69 13.42 -8.24
CA SER A 71 29.90 12.34 -7.27
C SER A 71 30.36 12.89 -5.90
N TRP A 72 31.13 13.96 -5.89
CA TRP A 72 31.56 14.65 -4.69
C TRP A 72 30.41 15.32 -3.93
N ALA A 73 29.50 16.00 -4.62
CA ALA A 73 28.30 16.63 -4.02
C ALA A 73 27.34 15.57 -3.43
N VAL A 74 27.15 14.45 -4.14
CA VAL A 74 26.35 13.32 -3.63
C VAL A 74 26.99 12.70 -2.38
N ALA A 75 28.32 12.61 -2.29
CA ALA A 75 29.00 12.13 -1.09
C ALA A 75 28.81 13.06 0.12
N ILE A 76 28.67 14.37 -0.09
CA ILE A 76 28.33 15.33 0.97
C ILE A 76 26.89 15.13 1.45
N ALA A 77 25.95 14.96 0.52
CA ALA A 77 24.54 14.68 0.81
C ALA A 77 24.39 13.41 1.66
N TYR A 78 25.06 12.33 1.25
CA TYR A 78 25.06 11.06 1.98
C TYR A 78 25.57 11.21 3.41
N ARG A 79 26.66 11.97 3.62
CA ARG A 79 27.20 12.26 4.96
C ARG A 79 26.23 13.07 5.83
N GLN A 80 25.43 13.97 5.24
CA GLN A 80 24.42 14.72 6.00
C GLN A 80 23.28 13.83 6.46
N VAL A 81 22.75 12.98 5.56
CA VAL A 81 21.71 12.00 5.90
C VAL A 81 22.17 11.09 7.03
N GLN A 82 23.36 10.50 6.91
CA GLN A 82 23.91 9.61 7.94
C GLN A 82 24.10 10.31 9.30
N ARG A 83 24.59 11.56 9.28
CA ARG A 83 24.75 12.36 10.50
C ARG A 83 23.41 12.66 11.16
N HIS A 84 22.40 13.03 10.38
CA HIS A 84 21.05 13.31 10.85
C HIS A 84 20.39 12.06 11.46
N THR A 85 20.44 10.92 10.76
CA THR A 85 19.92 9.64 11.28
C THR A 85 20.64 9.23 12.58
N ARG A 86 21.94 9.50 12.70
CA ARG A 86 22.71 9.21 13.92
C ARG A 86 22.35 10.11 15.10
N MET A 87 22.06 11.39 14.88
CA MET A 87 21.64 12.31 15.93
C MET A 87 20.24 11.99 16.44
N ARG A 88 19.29 11.70 15.54
CA ARG A 88 17.94 11.25 15.91
C ARG A 88 17.96 9.98 16.77
N ARG A 89 18.76 8.99 16.36
CA ARG A 89 18.98 7.77 17.15
C ARG A 89 19.67 7.98 18.50
N ALA A 90 20.30 9.13 18.74
CA ALA A 90 20.95 9.46 20.01
C ALA A 90 20.03 10.25 20.95
N GLU A 91 18.98 10.90 20.44
CA GLU A 91 17.94 11.58 21.23
C GLU A 91 16.75 10.67 21.58
N GLU A 92 16.57 9.55 20.87
CA GLU A 92 15.48 8.59 21.08
C GLU A 92 15.92 7.37 21.95
N LEU A 93 15.45 7.29 23.20
CA LEU A 93 15.31 6.01 23.94
C LEU A 93 14.01 5.31 23.47
N PRO A 94 13.95 3.97 23.40
CA PRO A 94 13.42 3.30 22.21
C PRO A 94 11.91 3.03 22.25
N GLU A 95 11.19 3.40 21.18
CA GLU A 95 9.97 2.72 20.70
C GLU A 95 9.97 2.67 19.16
N ASP A 96 10.02 1.44 18.65
CA ASP A 96 9.79 0.91 17.29
C ASP A 96 10.49 1.46 16.02
N PRO A 97 10.86 0.55 15.08
CA PRO A 97 11.66 0.89 13.88
C PRO A 97 10.80 1.53 12.76
N PRO A 98 11.43 2.30 11.84
CA PRO A 98 10.72 3.08 10.83
C PRO A 98 10.09 2.23 9.71
N ASP A 99 8.82 2.54 9.40
CA ASP A 99 7.98 1.92 8.36
C ASP A 99 8.38 2.35 6.93
N PRO A 100 8.82 1.41 6.07
CA PRO A 100 9.26 1.66 4.72
C PRO A 100 8.13 1.38 3.71
N ARG A 101 7.09 2.22 3.62
CA ARG A 101 6.01 2.03 2.63
C ARG A 101 5.55 3.36 2.02
N ALA A 102 6.28 3.81 1.00
CA ALA A 102 5.83 4.82 0.04
C ALA A 102 6.46 4.54 -1.35
N ASP A 103 5.76 3.80 -2.21
CA ASP A 103 5.53 4.04 -3.66
C ASP A 103 4.94 2.78 -4.34
N PHE A 104 4.17 2.98 -5.42
CA PHE A 104 3.89 2.08 -6.58
C PHE A 104 2.46 1.58 -6.87
N SER A 105 1.93 2.01 -8.02
CA SER A 105 0.95 1.27 -8.87
C SER A 105 1.09 1.76 -10.32
N GLU A 106 2.11 1.33 -11.07
CA GLU A 106 1.95 0.36 -12.18
C GLU A 106 3.20 -0.54 -12.37
N ARG A 107 4.20 -0.43 -11.49
CA ARG A 107 5.44 -1.24 -11.50
C ARG A 107 5.36 -2.49 -10.61
N THR A 108 4.23 -2.69 -9.94
CA THR A 108 4.14 -3.38 -8.64
C THR A 108 4.32 -4.90 -8.71
N VAL A 109 3.87 -5.60 -9.76
CA VAL A 109 4.03 -7.07 -9.88
C VAL A 109 5.46 -7.46 -10.24
N THR A 110 6.06 -6.80 -11.24
CA THR A 110 7.47 -7.02 -11.57
C THR A 110 8.37 -6.54 -10.42
N GLU A 111 8.03 -5.43 -9.77
CA GLU A 111 8.80 -4.91 -8.64
C GLU A 111 8.60 -5.72 -7.34
N LEU A 112 7.47 -6.38 -7.10
CA LEU A 112 7.29 -7.32 -5.98
C LEU A 112 8.06 -8.62 -6.23
N VAL A 113 7.99 -9.20 -7.43
CA VAL A 113 8.81 -10.36 -7.80
C VAL A 113 10.29 -10.00 -7.65
N LEU A 114 10.72 -8.85 -8.18
CA LEU A 114 12.08 -8.36 -7.99
C LEU A 114 12.37 -8.12 -6.51
N THR A 115 11.47 -7.59 -5.69
CA THR A 115 11.67 -7.30 -4.25
C THR A 115 11.73 -8.58 -3.40
N GLY A 116 10.91 -9.58 -3.68
CA GLY A 116 11.00 -10.93 -3.12
C GLY A 116 12.32 -11.60 -3.50
N GLN A 117 12.68 -11.55 -4.78
CA GLN A 117 13.97 -12.07 -5.26
C GLN A 117 15.18 -11.29 -4.73
N ARG A 118 15.05 -9.98 -4.45
CA ARG A 118 16.04 -9.12 -3.79
C ARG A 118 16.22 -9.51 -2.32
N ARG A 119 15.12 -9.82 -1.62
CA ARG A 119 15.15 -10.33 -0.23
C ARG A 119 15.84 -11.69 -0.15
N GLU A 120 15.59 -12.57 -1.12
CA GLU A 120 16.29 -13.86 -1.25
C GLU A 120 17.79 -13.67 -1.53
N ILE A 121 18.17 -12.69 -2.35
CA ILE A 121 19.59 -12.34 -2.57
C ILE A 121 20.23 -11.86 -1.26
N ALA A 122 19.58 -10.93 -0.55
CA ALA A 122 20.10 -10.38 0.70
C ALA A 122 20.28 -11.47 1.77
N GLU A 123 19.39 -12.47 1.78
CA GLU A 123 19.53 -13.63 2.65
C GLU A 123 20.59 -14.62 2.17
N ALA A 124 20.61 -14.97 0.89
CA ALA A 124 21.63 -15.84 0.33
C ALA A 124 23.04 -15.25 0.46
N ALA A 125 23.18 -13.93 0.42
CA ALA A 125 24.44 -13.23 0.67
C ALA A 125 24.95 -13.44 2.11
N ARG A 126 24.06 -13.58 3.11
CA ARG A 126 24.44 -13.90 4.50
C ARG A 126 25.00 -15.31 4.64
N TRP A 127 24.71 -16.18 3.68
CA TRP A 127 25.18 -17.55 3.64
C TRP A 127 26.46 -17.69 2.82
N LEU A 128 27.03 -16.63 2.24
CA LEU A 128 28.33 -16.69 1.58
C LEU A 128 29.48 -16.57 2.59
N ASP A 129 30.64 -17.12 2.25
CA ASP A 129 31.86 -16.94 3.04
C ASP A 129 32.34 -15.48 2.93
N ASP A 130 33.10 -15.00 3.91
CA ASP A 130 33.53 -13.59 4.03
C ASP A 130 34.16 -13.06 2.74
N GLY A 131 35.08 -13.82 2.14
CA GLY A 131 35.72 -13.43 0.89
C GLY A 131 34.80 -13.38 -0.34
N ASP A 132 33.67 -14.08 -0.33
CA ASP A 132 32.64 -13.99 -1.38
C ASP A 132 31.66 -12.85 -1.11
N ARG A 133 31.41 -12.50 0.16
CA ARG A 133 30.61 -11.32 0.54
C ARG A 133 31.30 -10.02 0.14
N ASP A 134 32.61 -9.94 0.34
CA ASP A 134 33.43 -8.79 -0.06
C ASP A 134 33.48 -8.63 -1.59
N LEU A 135 33.62 -9.77 -2.28
CA LEU A 135 33.60 -9.82 -3.74
C LEU A 135 32.23 -9.43 -4.31
N LEU A 136 31.15 -9.86 -3.67
CA LEU A 136 29.78 -9.49 -4.00
C LEU A 136 29.56 -7.97 -3.88
N ALA A 137 30.10 -7.33 -2.84
CA ALA A 137 30.00 -5.88 -2.65
C ALA A 137 30.73 -5.09 -3.76
N LEU A 138 31.95 -5.50 -4.12
CA LEU A 138 32.72 -4.87 -5.20
C LEU A 138 32.07 -5.06 -6.57
N TRP A 139 31.61 -6.28 -6.83
CA TRP A 139 30.90 -6.59 -8.07
C TRP A 139 29.57 -5.85 -8.19
N TRP A 140 28.90 -5.54 -7.08
CA TRP A 140 27.69 -4.70 -7.06
C TRP A 140 27.95 -3.30 -7.63
N GLN A 141 29.09 -2.72 -7.27
CA GLN A 141 29.51 -1.40 -7.77
C GLN A 141 29.92 -1.48 -9.25
N GLU A 142 30.53 -2.61 -9.66
CA GLU A 142 30.85 -2.85 -11.07
C GLU A 142 29.61 -2.93 -11.95
N ALA A 143 28.62 -3.71 -11.54
CA ALA A 143 27.38 -3.89 -12.27
C ALA A 143 26.47 -2.63 -12.24
N ALA A 144 26.64 -1.76 -11.23
CA ALA A 144 26.03 -0.43 -11.19
C ALA A 144 26.74 0.60 -12.09
N GLY A 145 27.82 0.23 -12.77
CA GLY A 145 28.62 1.12 -13.61
C GLY A 145 29.46 2.14 -12.82
N VAL A 146 29.58 1.94 -11.50
CA VAL A 146 30.34 2.81 -10.59
C VAL A 146 31.83 2.44 -10.58
N LEU A 147 32.13 1.16 -10.76
CA LEU A 147 33.50 0.64 -10.92
C LEU A 147 33.65 -0.08 -12.25
N THR A 148 34.86 -0.05 -12.80
CA THR A 148 35.29 -0.91 -13.90
C THR A 148 35.85 -2.23 -13.37
N ARG A 149 35.87 -3.28 -14.19
CA ARG A 149 36.50 -4.57 -13.85
C ARG A 149 37.98 -4.41 -13.44
N ALA A 150 38.67 -3.42 -14.01
CA ALA A 150 40.06 -3.10 -13.65
C ALA A 150 40.18 -2.54 -12.23
N GLU A 151 39.24 -1.68 -11.82
CA GLU A 151 39.18 -1.13 -10.46
C GLU A 151 38.79 -2.17 -9.42
N VAL A 152 37.89 -3.11 -9.75
CA VAL A 152 37.57 -4.27 -8.89
C VAL A 152 38.79 -5.18 -8.71
N ALA A 153 39.52 -5.45 -9.78
CA ALA A 153 40.76 -6.23 -9.73
C ALA A 153 41.85 -5.55 -8.89
N ALA A 154 42.02 -4.23 -9.04
CA ALA A 154 42.96 -3.44 -8.25
C ALA A 154 42.59 -3.44 -6.75
N ALA A 155 41.30 -3.31 -6.41
CA ALA A 155 40.82 -3.38 -5.03
C ALA A 155 41.06 -4.74 -4.37
N LEU A 156 41.07 -5.82 -5.16
CA LEU A 156 41.32 -7.19 -4.70
C LEU A 156 42.80 -7.60 -4.77
N GLY A 157 43.68 -6.76 -5.32
CA GLY A 157 45.10 -7.08 -5.53
C GLY A 157 45.35 -8.22 -6.51
N ILE A 158 44.45 -8.44 -7.48
CA ILE A 158 44.53 -9.55 -8.46
C ILE A 158 44.40 -9.04 -9.90
N THR A 159 44.66 -9.90 -10.88
CA THR A 159 44.47 -9.55 -12.30
C THR A 159 42.99 -9.50 -12.66
N ALA A 160 42.64 -8.70 -13.69
CA ALA A 160 41.26 -8.61 -14.20
C ALA A 160 40.69 -9.97 -14.64
N ALA A 161 41.55 -10.84 -15.21
CA ALA A 161 41.17 -12.22 -15.57
C ALA A 161 40.88 -13.08 -14.33
N HIS A 162 41.68 -12.96 -13.27
CA HIS A 162 41.43 -13.68 -12.02
C HIS A 162 40.18 -13.16 -11.29
N ALA A 163 39.95 -11.84 -11.29
CA ALA A 163 38.72 -11.25 -10.77
C ALA A 163 37.47 -11.76 -11.50
N ALA A 164 37.52 -11.89 -12.82
CA ALA A 164 36.43 -12.43 -13.62
C ALA A 164 36.04 -13.87 -13.20
N VAL A 165 37.04 -14.75 -13.01
CA VAL A 165 36.81 -16.14 -12.59
C VAL A 165 36.24 -16.21 -11.18
N ARG A 166 36.74 -15.37 -10.24
CA ARG A 166 36.22 -15.34 -8.87
C ARG A 166 34.78 -14.82 -8.82
N ILE A 167 34.47 -13.76 -9.57
CA ILE A 167 33.10 -13.22 -9.68
C ILE A 167 32.15 -14.29 -10.22
N GLN A 168 32.55 -15.02 -11.27
CA GLN A 168 31.71 -16.06 -11.83
C GLN A 168 31.43 -17.19 -10.82
N ARG A 169 32.45 -17.65 -10.08
CA ARG A 169 32.28 -18.68 -9.05
C ARG A 169 31.39 -18.21 -7.90
N MET A 170 31.54 -16.96 -7.46
CA MET A 170 30.71 -16.35 -6.43
C MET A 170 29.25 -16.26 -6.90
N ARG A 171 28.98 -15.82 -8.14
CA ARG A 171 27.63 -15.76 -8.72
C ARG A 171 26.93 -17.12 -8.75
N THR A 172 27.61 -18.15 -9.24
CA THR A 172 27.08 -19.54 -9.25
C THR A 172 26.77 -20.05 -7.84
N ARG A 173 27.58 -19.65 -6.84
CA ARG A 173 27.34 -19.99 -5.43
C ARG A 173 26.14 -19.25 -4.87
N LEU A 174 26.02 -17.95 -5.13
CA LEU A 174 24.90 -17.12 -4.72
C LEU A 174 23.57 -17.68 -5.26
N GLU A 175 23.50 -18.05 -6.53
CA GLU A 175 22.31 -18.67 -7.13
C GLU A 175 21.95 -20.02 -6.50
N SER A 176 22.95 -20.87 -6.26
CA SER A 176 22.74 -22.17 -5.61
C SER A 176 22.18 -22.02 -4.18
N VAL A 177 22.65 -21.00 -3.45
CA VAL A 177 22.17 -20.68 -2.10
C VAL A 177 20.79 -20.02 -2.12
N ARG A 178 20.47 -19.19 -3.11
CA ARG A 178 19.11 -18.61 -3.26
C ARG A 178 18.05 -19.70 -3.44
N ALA A 179 18.36 -20.74 -4.21
CA ALA A 179 17.46 -21.88 -4.37
C ALA A 179 17.23 -22.63 -3.04
N VAL A 180 18.27 -22.73 -2.20
CA VAL A 180 18.17 -23.27 -0.83
C VAL A 180 17.30 -22.41 0.06
N VAL A 181 17.49 -21.08 0.05
CA VAL A 181 16.68 -20.13 0.83
C VAL A 181 15.20 -20.25 0.47
N ARG A 182 14.87 -20.39 -0.82
CA ARG A 182 13.51 -20.65 -1.29
C ARG A 182 12.96 -21.98 -0.79
N ALA A 183 13.75 -23.05 -0.90
CA ALA A 183 13.34 -24.39 -0.48
C ALA A 183 13.07 -24.47 1.03
N LEU A 184 13.87 -23.77 1.85
CA LEU A 184 13.69 -23.70 3.31
C LEU A 184 12.50 -22.85 3.75
N ARG A 185 12.01 -21.95 2.88
CA ARG A 185 10.85 -21.10 3.14
C ARG A 185 9.54 -21.67 2.61
N ALA A 186 9.61 -22.75 1.82
CA ALA A 186 8.43 -23.41 1.29
C ALA A 186 7.56 -23.97 2.42
N LYS A 187 6.23 -23.90 2.26
CA LYS A 187 5.28 -24.58 3.15
C LYS A 187 4.39 -25.50 2.31
N PRO A 188 4.37 -26.81 2.56
CA PRO A 188 5.22 -27.53 3.53
C PRO A 188 6.70 -27.56 3.12
N ILE A 189 7.59 -27.61 4.12
CA ILE A 189 9.03 -27.82 3.90
C ILE A 189 9.23 -29.28 3.49
N CYS A 190 10.18 -29.56 2.58
CA CYS A 190 10.55 -30.93 2.24
C CYS A 190 11.13 -31.63 3.48
N ASP A 191 10.51 -32.74 3.91
CA ASP A 191 10.90 -33.46 5.13
C ASP A 191 12.37 -33.90 5.12
N ALA A 192 12.87 -34.28 3.95
CA ALA A 192 14.27 -34.70 3.77
C ALA A 192 15.26 -33.53 3.63
N LEU A 193 14.79 -32.28 3.53
CA LEU A 193 15.66 -31.10 3.40
C LEU A 193 16.29 -30.73 4.75
N CYS A 194 15.52 -30.76 5.83
CA CYS A 194 15.94 -30.32 7.16
C CYS A 194 16.19 -31.46 8.16
N ALA A 195 16.18 -32.72 7.71
CA ALA A 195 16.44 -33.86 8.56
C ALA A 195 17.80 -33.70 9.28
N ASP A 196 17.78 -33.73 10.61
CA ASP A 196 18.94 -33.60 11.50
C ASP A 196 19.67 -32.24 11.47
N TRP A 197 19.03 -31.17 10.95
CA TRP A 197 19.62 -29.83 10.97
C TRP A 197 19.46 -29.15 12.33
N ASP A 198 20.58 -28.72 12.93
CA ASP A 198 20.65 -28.05 14.24
C ASP A 198 20.35 -26.53 14.16
N GLY A 199 19.93 -26.03 12.99
CA GLY A 199 19.65 -24.62 12.75
C GLY A 199 20.89 -23.76 12.48
N ARG A 200 22.10 -24.31 12.49
CA ARG A 200 23.33 -23.57 12.20
C ARG A 200 23.69 -23.60 10.72
N ILE A 201 24.06 -22.45 10.19
CA ILE A 201 24.49 -22.30 8.79
C ILE A 201 26.01 -22.36 8.76
N ASP A 202 26.55 -23.52 8.40
CA ASP A 202 27.99 -23.72 8.20
C ASP A 202 28.30 -24.21 6.76
N PRO A 203 29.57 -24.23 6.34
CA PRO A 203 29.95 -24.67 4.98
C PRO A 203 29.58 -26.13 4.64
N LEU A 204 29.45 -27.02 5.64
CA LEU A 204 29.06 -28.41 5.45
C LEU A 204 27.56 -28.51 5.16
N TRP A 205 26.74 -27.84 5.97
CA TRP A 205 25.29 -27.76 5.77
C TRP A 205 24.93 -27.04 4.48
N ARG A 206 25.63 -25.95 4.12
CA ARG A 206 25.45 -25.29 2.82
C ARG A 206 25.64 -26.25 1.66
N LYS A 207 26.68 -27.10 1.70
CA LYS A 207 26.93 -28.12 0.67
C LYS A 207 25.84 -29.19 0.66
N ARG A 208 25.37 -29.66 1.82
CA ARG A 208 24.28 -30.64 1.93
C ARG A 208 22.97 -30.10 1.36
N PHE A 209 22.58 -28.87 1.70
CA PHE A 209 21.39 -28.23 1.17
C PHE A 209 21.46 -28.01 -0.34
N ILE A 210 22.60 -27.49 -0.85
CA ILE A 210 22.77 -27.30 -2.29
C ILE A 210 22.66 -28.63 -3.04
N ARG A 211 23.24 -29.71 -2.50
CA ARG A 211 23.12 -31.05 -3.08
C ARG A 211 21.66 -31.53 -3.08
N HIS A 212 21.00 -31.45 -1.93
CA HIS A 212 19.60 -31.86 -1.79
C HIS A 212 18.69 -31.10 -2.76
N VAL A 213 18.82 -29.77 -2.83
CA VAL A 213 18.01 -28.95 -3.73
C VAL A 213 18.23 -29.32 -5.20
N ARG A 214 19.44 -29.78 -5.58
CA ARG A 214 19.71 -30.24 -6.95
C ARG A 214 19.17 -31.63 -7.25
N GLU A 215 19.25 -32.54 -6.30
CA GLU A 215 18.96 -33.97 -6.50
C GLU A 215 17.51 -34.35 -6.16
N CYS A 216 16.84 -33.59 -5.29
CA CYS A 216 15.46 -33.84 -4.90
C CYS A 216 14.48 -33.32 -5.98
N PRO A 217 13.59 -34.17 -6.52
CA PRO A 217 12.61 -33.76 -7.53
C PRO A 217 11.67 -32.63 -7.08
N VAL A 218 11.38 -32.57 -5.77
CA VAL A 218 10.53 -31.53 -5.16
C VAL A 218 11.30 -30.22 -4.97
N CYS A 219 12.54 -30.28 -4.48
CA CYS A 219 13.31 -29.07 -4.19
C CYS A 219 13.98 -28.45 -5.44
N ALA A 220 14.25 -29.24 -6.47
CA ALA A 220 14.87 -28.77 -7.72
C ALA A 220 14.07 -27.67 -8.42
N ARG A 221 12.74 -27.62 -8.19
CA ARG A 221 11.88 -26.55 -8.73
C ARG A 221 12.22 -25.17 -8.20
N PHE A 222 12.76 -25.05 -6.99
CA PHE A 222 13.10 -23.75 -6.38
C PHE A 222 14.31 -23.07 -7.04
N GLY A 223 15.09 -23.82 -7.83
CA GLY A 223 16.11 -23.26 -8.71
C GLY A 223 15.58 -22.71 -10.03
N ARG A 224 14.31 -22.95 -10.38
CA ARG A 224 13.69 -22.46 -11.63
C ARG A 224 13.16 -21.04 -11.46
N GLY A 225 13.16 -20.25 -12.54
CA GLY A 225 12.61 -18.89 -12.54
C GLY A 225 13.40 -17.86 -11.71
N LEU A 226 14.65 -18.15 -11.37
CA LEU A 226 15.54 -17.17 -10.73
C LEU A 226 15.95 -16.11 -11.76
N VAL A 227 15.65 -14.85 -11.46
CA VAL A 227 16.17 -13.70 -12.22
C VAL A 227 17.66 -13.58 -11.90
N ALA A 228 18.46 -13.36 -12.95
CA ALA A 228 19.90 -13.19 -12.85
C ALA A 228 20.24 -12.11 -11.80
N PRO A 229 21.18 -12.35 -10.87
CA PRO A 229 21.42 -11.43 -9.75
C PRO A 229 21.73 -10.00 -10.19
N GLU A 230 22.34 -9.81 -11.37
CA GLU A 230 22.66 -8.50 -11.96
C GLU A 230 21.43 -7.64 -12.22
N LYS A 231 20.32 -8.27 -12.61
CA LYS A 231 19.06 -7.60 -12.93
C LYS A 231 18.28 -7.20 -11.66
N LEU A 232 18.66 -7.78 -10.52
CA LEU A 232 18.05 -7.53 -9.21
C LEU A 232 18.80 -6.46 -8.40
N LEU A 233 19.97 -6.01 -8.86
CA LEU A 233 20.86 -5.08 -8.15
C LEU A 233 20.29 -3.66 -7.92
N PRO A 234 19.49 -3.06 -8.82
CA PRO A 234 18.81 -1.80 -8.50
C PRO A 234 17.87 -2.07 -7.32
N GLY A 235 17.99 -1.36 -6.19
CA GLY A 235 17.05 -1.49 -5.06
C GLY A 235 17.41 -2.49 -3.95
N VAL A 236 18.62 -3.05 -3.94
CA VAL A 236 19.15 -3.81 -2.78
C VAL A 236 20.12 -2.94 -1.99
N VAL A 237 20.00 -2.94 -0.66
CA VAL A 237 20.97 -2.28 0.23
C VAL A 237 22.34 -2.95 0.05
N PRO A 238 23.41 -2.21 -0.32
CA PRO A 238 24.73 -2.81 -0.49
C PRO A 238 25.17 -3.50 0.80
N VAL A 239 25.75 -4.69 0.67
CA VAL A 239 26.50 -5.30 1.78
C VAL A 239 27.63 -4.32 2.13
N PRO A 240 27.75 -3.87 3.40
CA PRO A 240 28.81 -2.93 3.76
C PRO A 240 30.16 -3.58 3.47
N ALA A 241 30.99 -2.90 2.67
CA ALA A 241 32.36 -3.34 2.44
C ALA A 241 33.13 -3.26 3.76
N PRO A 242 33.94 -4.27 4.12
CA PRO A 242 34.88 -4.10 5.21
C PRO A 242 35.87 -3.00 4.86
N SER A 243 36.37 -2.34 5.89
CA SER A 243 37.48 -1.41 5.81
C SER A 243 38.68 -2.13 5.19
N PHE A 244 39.01 -1.83 3.94
CA PHE A 244 40.26 -2.31 3.35
C PHE A 244 41.42 -1.74 4.16
N SER A 245 42.12 -2.61 4.88
CA SER A 245 43.47 -2.34 5.35
C SER A 245 44.43 -2.45 4.16
N THR A 246 44.50 -1.40 3.35
CA THR A 246 45.70 -1.09 2.57
C THR A 246 46.26 0.18 3.15
N GLY A 247 47.31 0.03 3.98
CA GLY A 247 47.99 1.14 4.60
C GLY A 247 48.55 2.09 3.56
N PHE A 248 47.99 3.30 3.50
CA PHE A 248 48.71 4.55 3.23
C PHE A 248 47.89 5.70 3.81
N LEU A 249 48.02 5.86 5.14
CA LEU A 249 47.99 7.05 6.00
C LEU A 249 47.32 6.72 7.34
N GLU A 250 48.13 6.22 8.28
CA GLU A 250 47.76 6.11 9.69
C GLU A 250 47.69 7.49 10.36
N HIS A 251 46.66 7.74 11.18
CA HIS A 251 46.85 7.94 12.63
C HIS A 251 45.56 7.70 13.45
N LYS A 252 45.53 6.50 14.04
CA LYS A 252 45.06 6.05 15.37
C LYS A 252 43.59 6.21 15.82
N VAL A 253 42.93 5.06 15.73
CA VAL A 253 41.79 4.51 16.47
C VAL A 253 42.14 4.21 17.94
N ALA A 254 41.18 4.41 18.85
CA ALA A 254 41.00 3.57 20.03
C ALA A 254 39.53 3.56 20.50
N VAL A 255 39.11 2.37 20.97
CA VAL A 255 37.92 2.02 21.77
C VAL A 255 36.65 1.58 21.00
N LEU A 256 36.61 0.27 20.78
CA LEU A 256 35.42 -0.60 20.70
C LEU A 256 35.64 -1.68 21.76
N ALA A 257 34.74 -1.85 22.74
CA ALA A 257 34.58 -3.10 23.51
C ALA A 257 33.35 -3.05 24.46
N ALA A 258 32.77 -4.24 24.67
CA ALA A 258 31.65 -4.65 25.55
C ALA A 258 30.24 -4.52 24.93
N ALA A 259 29.40 -5.55 24.88
CA ALA A 259 29.49 -6.93 25.34
C ALA A 259 28.50 -7.82 24.56
N ALA A 260 28.81 -9.11 24.46
CA ALA A 260 27.95 -10.16 23.95
C ALA A 260 27.58 -11.14 25.09
N VAL A 261 26.45 -11.84 24.89
CA VAL A 261 26.01 -13.14 25.47
C VAL A 261 25.16 -13.12 26.75
N LEU A 262 23.92 -13.59 26.64
CA LEU A 262 23.40 -14.75 27.39
C LEU A 262 22.17 -15.40 26.70
N VAL A 263 22.27 -16.72 26.51
CA VAL A 263 21.20 -17.66 26.12
C VAL A 263 20.67 -18.29 27.41
N ALA A 264 19.35 -18.46 27.56
CA ALA A 264 18.76 -19.57 28.32
C ALA A 264 17.29 -19.77 27.94
N GLY A 265 16.90 -21.04 27.89
CA GLY A 265 15.63 -21.51 27.32
C GLY A 265 14.41 -21.34 28.21
N GLY A 266 13.25 -21.57 27.57
CA GLY A 266 11.95 -21.71 28.20
C GLY A 266 10.98 -22.23 27.14
N GLY A 267 10.66 -23.52 27.20
CA GLY A 267 9.74 -24.15 26.24
C GLY A 267 8.34 -23.58 26.36
N PHE A 268 7.67 -23.43 25.21
CA PHE A 268 6.23 -23.19 25.17
C PHE A 268 5.55 -24.39 24.52
N THR A 269 4.83 -25.12 25.36
CA THR A 269 3.79 -26.08 24.97
C THR A 269 2.68 -25.38 24.20
N PHE A 270 2.31 -25.92 23.04
CA PHE A 270 1.06 -25.57 22.37
C PHE A 270 -0.12 -26.07 23.21
N ALA A 271 -0.78 -25.16 23.93
CA ALA A 271 -2.15 -25.37 24.37
C ALA A 271 -3.08 -24.80 23.28
N VAL A 272 -3.83 -25.70 22.64
CA VAL A 272 -4.95 -25.34 21.78
C VAL A 272 -6.01 -24.73 22.69
N HIS A 273 -6.10 -23.40 22.69
CA HIS A 273 -7.23 -22.72 23.29
C HIS A 273 -8.30 -22.60 22.20
N GLU A 274 -9.27 -23.52 22.22
CA GLU A 274 -10.58 -23.24 21.66
C GLU A 274 -11.22 -22.15 22.53
N THR A 275 -11.26 -20.93 22.04
CA THR A 275 -12.17 -19.91 22.57
C THR A 275 -13.37 -19.82 21.62
N PRO A 276 -14.59 -20.08 22.11
CA PRO A 276 -15.80 -19.73 21.37
C PRO A 276 -15.79 -18.22 21.09
N TRP A 277 -15.83 -17.83 19.82
CA TRP A 277 -15.90 -16.43 19.41
C TRP A 277 -17.27 -15.84 19.78
N ASP A 278 -17.22 -14.77 20.59
CA ASP A 278 -18.35 -13.94 20.99
C ASP A 278 -18.79 -13.04 19.81
N PRO A 279 -20.06 -13.09 19.36
CA PRO A 279 -20.58 -12.26 18.27
C PRO A 279 -20.67 -10.75 18.59
N GLY A 280 -20.15 -10.31 19.75
CA GLY A 280 -20.27 -8.96 20.28
C GLY A 280 -19.17 -7.94 19.96
N SER A 281 -18.39 -8.05 18.87
CA SER A 281 -17.60 -6.88 18.45
C SER A 281 -18.57 -5.80 17.98
N ALA A 282 -18.88 -4.86 18.87
CA ALA A 282 -19.87 -3.81 18.68
C ALA A 282 -19.62 -3.04 17.37
N VAL A 283 -20.26 -3.49 16.29
CA VAL A 283 -20.68 -2.57 15.22
C VAL A 283 -21.51 -1.53 15.96
N LEU A 284 -21.08 -0.28 15.87
CA LEU A 284 -21.83 0.78 16.52
C LEU A 284 -23.22 0.71 15.90
N SER A 285 -24.21 0.34 16.71
CA SER A 285 -25.62 0.40 16.33
C SER A 285 -25.87 1.76 15.72
N ASN A 286 -26.61 1.76 14.60
CA ASN A 286 -26.96 2.89 13.75
C ASN A 286 -26.75 4.26 14.44
N PRO A 287 -25.83 5.14 13.99
CA PRO A 287 -25.52 6.37 14.68
C PRO A 287 -26.76 7.23 14.92
N SER A 288 -26.77 7.81 16.12
CA SER A 288 -27.71 8.78 16.66
C SER A 288 -28.33 9.74 15.61
N PRO A 289 -29.55 10.27 15.88
CA PRO A 289 -30.15 11.32 15.05
C PRO A 289 -29.15 12.45 14.78
N SER A 290 -29.26 13.10 13.62
CA SER A 290 -28.40 14.22 13.24
C SER A 290 -28.25 15.18 14.42
N PRO A 291 -27.02 15.58 14.78
CA PRO A 291 -26.78 16.38 15.98
C PRO A 291 -27.65 17.64 15.96
N SER A 292 -28.29 17.95 17.09
CA SER A 292 -29.17 19.13 17.22
C SER A 292 -28.41 20.45 17.20
N THR A 293 -27.09 20.41 17.43
CA THR A 293 -26.19 21.57 17.46
C THR A 293 -24.96 21.31 16.60
N PHE A 294 -24.69 22.21 15.66
CA PHE A 294 -23.52 22.17 14.78
C PHE A 294 -22.51 23.25 15.19
N SER A 295 -21.22 22.94 15.07
CA SER A 295 -20.12 23.83 15.48
C SER A 295 -19.66 24.75 14.35
N LEU A 296 -19.58 24.22 13.12
CA LEU A 296 -19.11 24.93 11.94
C LEU A 296 -20.10 24.70 10.80
N TYR A 297 -20.35 25.72 9.99
CA TYR A 297 -21.25 25.67 8.84
C TYR A 297 -20.49 26.02 7.57
N VAL A 298 -20.76 25.26 6.51
CA VAL A 298 -20.19 25.49 5.17
C VAL A 298 -21.34 25.57 4.18
N ALA A 299 -21.34 26.56 3.29
CA ALA A 299 -22.37 26.72 2.26
C ALA A 299 -21.73 27.11 0.91
N PRO A 300 -22.32 26.72 -0.23
CA PRO A 300 -21.79 27.11 -1.55
C PRO A 300 -21.67 28.62 -1.77
N ASN A 301 -22.53 29.40 -1.11
CA ASN A 301 -22.54 30.87 -1.14
C ASN A 301 -21.87 31.52 0.09
N GLY A 302 -21.10 30.74 0.86
CA GLY A 302 -20.39 31.23 2.04
C GLY A 302 -19.12 32.01 1.71
N SER A 303 -18.30 32.28 2.74
CA SER A 303 -16.98 32.92 2.57
C SER A 303 -15.97 32.32 3.55
N ASP A 304 -14.78 31.97 3.09
CA ASP A 304 -13.72 31.44 3.97
C ASP A 304 -13.12 32.50 4.93
N ALA A 305 -13.48 33.77 4.75
CA ALA A 305 -13.21 34.86 5.68
C ALA A 305 -14.32 35.03 6.75
N ALA A 306 -15.45 34.33 6.61
CA ALA A 306 -16.53 34.33 7.59
C ALA A 306 -16.15 33.52 8.84
N PRO A 307 -16.86 33.67 9.97
CA PRO A 307 -16.57 32.91 11.19
C PRO A 307 -17.02 31.44 11.16
N GLY A 308 -17.73 30.98 10.12
CA GLY A 308 -18.23 29.59 10.04
C GLY A 308 -19.51 29.34 10.84
N THR A 309 -20.31 30.38 11.08
CA THR A 309 -21.63 30.32 11.77
C THR A 309 -22.76 30.05 10.77
N LEU A 310 -23.96 29.69 11.25
CA LEU A 310 -25.12 29.43 10.37
C LEU A 310 -25.44 30.63 9.43
N ASP A 311 -25.42 31.85 9.96
CA ASP A 311 -25.72 33.07 9.20
C ASP A 311 -24.54 33.54 8.33
N ARG A 312 -23.32 33.17 8.72
CA ARG A 312 -22.08 33.53 8.02
C ARG A 312 -21.17 32.29 7.89
N PRO A 313 -21.52 31.34 6.99
CA PRO A 313 -20.82 30.07 6.85
C PRO A 313 -19.51 30.23 6.07
N PHE A 314 -18.61 29.25 6.22
CA PHE A 314 -17.46 29.09 5.32
C PHE A 314 -17.92 28.78 3.90
N ALA A 315 -17.07 29.08 2.90
CA ALA A 315 -17.34 28.70 1.52
C ALA A 315 -16.90 27.27 1.24
N THR A 316 -15.76 26.84 1.81
CA THR A 316 -15.12 25.58 1.44
C THR A 316 -15.04 24.58 2.59
N LEU A 317 -15.19 23.30 2.25
CA LEU A 317 -14.92 22.20 3.19
C LEU A 317 -13.46 22.24 3.68
N GLY A 318 -12.52 22.57 2.79
CA GLY A 318 -11.11 22.74 3.10
C GLY A 318 -10.87 23.72 4.25
N LYS A 319 -11.60 24.84 4.29
CA LYS A 319 -11.51 25.79 5.41
C LYS A 319 -12.05 25.21 6.70
N ALA A 320 -13.19 24.51 6.66
CA ALA A 320 -13.80 23.92 7.85
C ALA A 320 -12.93 22.83 8.48
N VAL A 321 -12.38 21.90 7.68
CA VAL A 321 -11.53 20.81 8.19
C VAL A 321 -10.17 21.32 8.71
N ALA A 322 -9.71 22.50 8.27
CA ALA A 322 -8.49 23.11 8.77
C ALA A 322 -8.65 23.77 10.16
N VAL A 323 -9.87 24.08 10.60
CA VAL A 323 -10.13 24.79 11.86
C VAL A 323 -10.93 23.99 12.89
N VAL A 324 -11.49 22.86 12.48
CA VAL A 324 -12.27 21.97 13.34
C VAL A 324 -11.41 21.40 14.48
N ARG A 325 -12.05 21.15 15.62
CA ARG A 325 -11.43 20.57 16.81
C ARG A 325 -12.13 19.26 17.21
N PRO A 326 -11.46 18.37 17.97
CA PRO A 326 -12.07 17.14 18.49
C PRO A 326 -13.43 17.39 19.15
N GLY A 327 -14.43 16.58 18.79
CA GLY A 327 -15.80 16.67 19.30
C GLY A 327 -16.70 17.69 18.60
N GLN A 328 -16.18 18.46 17.64
CA GLN A 328 -16.99 19.42 16.88
C GLN A 328 -17.68 18.78 15.69
N THR A 329 -18.77 19.42 15.24
CA THR A 329 -19.53 19.02 14.06
C THR A 329 -19.46 20.10 12.98
N ILE A 330 -19.09 19.70 11.75
CA ILE A 330 -19.17 20.47 10.52
C ILE A 330 -20.47 20.12 9.81
N ALA A 331 -21.31 21.12 9.54
CA ALA A 331 -22.55 21.00 8.79
C ALA A 331 -22.39 21.58 7.37
N LEU A 332 -22.61 20.75 6.36
CA LEU A 332 -22.68 21.17 4.96
C LEU A 332 -24.11 21.53 4.60
N ARG A 333 -24.34 22.77 4.17
CA ARG A 333 -25.61 23.21 3.61
C ARG A 333 -25.84 22.57 2.23
N GLY A 334 -27.10 22.45 1.83
CA GLY A 334 -27.50 21.92 0.55
C GLY A 334 -26.99 22.78 -0.61
N GLY A 335 -26.74 22.12 -1.73
CA GLY A 335 -26.26 22.74 -2.97
C GLY A 335 -24.96 22.12 -3.46
N VAL A 336 -24.45 22.69 -4.56
CA VAL A 336 -23.28 22.15 -5.27
C VAL A 336 -22.02 22.93 -4.91
N TYR A 337 -21.02 22.21 -4.39
CA TYR A 337 -19.69 22.70 -4.10
C TYR A 337 -18.75 22.31 -5.25
N ARG A 338 -18.02 23.29 -5.80
CA ARG A 338 -17.08 23.09 -6.92
C ARG A 338 -15.64 23.39 -6.51
N PRO A 339 -14.95 22.47 -5.81
CA PRO A 339 -13.57 22.67 -5.43
C PRO A 339 -12.65 22.60 -6.65
N THR A 340 -11.65 23.50 -6.69
CA THR A 340 -10.56 23.47 -7.68
C THR A 340 -9.28 22.80 -7.14
N ARG A 341 -9.37 22.23 -5.93
CA ARG A 341 -8.26 21.57 -5.22
C ARG A 341 -8.81 20.49 -4.29
N GLY A 342 -8.05 19.42 -4.10
CA GLY A 342 -8.38 18.38 -3.15
C GLY A 342 -8.47 18.88 -1.70
N VAL A 343 -9.33 18.26 -0.91
CA VAL A 343 -9.47 18.49 0.53
C VAL A 343 -8.58 17.52 1.28
N VAL A 344 -7.80 18.01 2.23
CA VAL A 344 -6.94 17.16 3.07
C VAL A 344 -7.38 17.27 4.53
N ILE A 345 -7.74 16.14 5.11
CA ILE A 345 -8.17 16.01 6.52
C ILE A 345 -7.01 15.41 7.32
N THR A 346 -6.50 16.17 8.29
CA THR A 346 -5.35 15.78 9.13
C THR A 346 -5.60 15.89 10.64
N VAL A 347 -6.72 16.49 11.04
CA VAL A 347 -7.05 16.68 12.47
C VAL A 347 -7.83 15.45 12.94
N SER A 348 -7.26 14.69 13.88
CA SER A 348 -7.96 13.55 14.49
C SER A 348 -8.93 13.99 15.58
N GLY A 349 -10.05 13.27 15.69
CA GLY A 349 -10.85 13.24 16.90
C GLY A 349 -10.24 12.28 17.94
N THR A 350 -11.04 11.92 18.94
CA THR A 350 -10.77 10.79 19.82
C THR A 350 -11.99 9.92 19.93
N ALA A 351 -11.86 8.70 20.47
CA ALA A 351 -12.99 7.80 20.70
C ALA A 351 -14.15 8.48 21.48
N SER A 352 -13.85 9.36 22.44
CA SER A 352 -14.83 10.11 23.23
C SER A 352 -15.20 11.48 22.66
N LYS A 353 -14.42 12.02 21.72
CA LYS A 353 -14.63 13.33 21.08
C LYS A 353 -14.43 13.21 19.57
N ARG A 354 -15.28 12.41 18.95
CA ARG A 354 -15.32 12.19 17.51
C ARG A 354 -15.63 13.48 16.76
N ILE A 355 -14.93 13.75 15.67
CA ILE A 355 -15.27 14.88 14.78
C ILE A 355 -16.34 14.41 13.80
N THR A 356 -17.39 15.21 13.58
CA THR A 356 -18.47 14.84 12.65
C THR A 356 -18.51 15.79 11.47
N LEU A 357 -18.44 15.26 10.26
CA LEU A 357 -18.79 15.94 9.01
C LEU A 357 -20.14 15.39 8.56
N THR A 358 -21.15 16.25 8.46
CA THR A 358 -22.51 15.84 8.09
C THR A 358 -23.19 16.86 7.19
N ASN A 359 -24.15 16.42 6.40
CA ASN A 359 -25.12 17.33 5.83
C ASN A 359 -25.94 18.04 6.92
N TYR A 360 -26.38 19.27 6.64
CA TYR A 360 -27.23 20.03 7.54
C TYR A 360 -28.66 19.49 7.49
N ARG A 361 -29.04 18.75 8.54
CA ARG A 361 -30.37 18.11 8.65
C ARG A 361 -30.64 17.17 7.48
N ASP A 362 -31.60 17.51 6.62
CA ASP A 362 -32.01 16.74 5.44
C ASP A 362 -31.58 17.41 4.13
N GLU A 363 -30.78 18.48 4.21
CA GLU A 363 -30.24 19.13 3.01
C GLU A 363 -29.25 18.19 2.30
N ARG A 364 -29.12 18.34 0.98
CA ARG A 364 -28.26 17.51 0.12
C ARG A 364 -27.04 18.31 -0.38
N PRO A 365 -25.86 18.16 0.26
CA PRO A 365 -24.61 18.73 -0.22
C PRO A 365 -23.97 17.82 -1.28
N VAL A 366 -23.65 18.39 -2.45
CA VAL A 366 -22.99 17.67 -3.56
C VAL A 366 -21.63 18.30 -3.80
N ILE A 367 -20.55 17.53 -3.70
CA ILE A 367 -19.22 17.95 -4.15
C ILE A 367 -19.06 17.50 -5.61
N ASP A 368 -19.11 18.45 -6.53
CA ASP A 368 -18.84 18.27 -7.94
C ASP A 368 -17.36 18.58 -8.19
N ALA A 369 -16.55 17.52 -8.29
CA ALA A 369 -15.09 17.58 -8.28
C ALA A 369 -14.45 17.62 -9.67
N ALA A 370 -15.21 18.00 -10.70
CA ALA A 370 -14.74 18.07 -12.09
C ALA A 370 -13.50 18.96 -12.26
N ASP A 371 -13.39 20.02 -11.44
CA ASP A 371 -12.29 20.99 -11.49
C ASP A 371 -11.10 20.63 -10.58
N VAL A 372 -11.16 19.51 -9.84
CA VAL A 372 -10.01 19.00 -9.10
C VAL A 372 -9.01 18.36 -10.08
N PRO A 373 -7.70 18.69 -10.01
CA PRO A 373 -6.70 18.09 -10.88
C PRO A 373 -6.68 16.56 -10.80
N ALA A 374 -6.50 15.87 -11.94
CA ALA A 374 -6.53 14.41 -12.02
C ALA A 374 -5.42 13.71 -11.21
N ASP A 375 -4.31 14.40 -10.93
CA ASP A 375 -3.21 13.93 -10.08
C ASP A 375 -3.49 14.13 -8.57
N LYS A 376 -4.73 14.49 -8.21
CA LYS A 376 -5.18 14.71 -6.84
C LYS A 376 -6.47 13.93 -6.59
N TRP A 377 -6.59 13.37 -5.38
CA TRP A 377 -7.86 12.85 -4.90
C TRP A 377 -8.74 14.00 -4.40
N THR A 378 -10.06 13.84 -4.56
CA THR A 378 -11.01 14.87 -4.13
C THR A 378 -10.98 15.06 -2.62
N VAL A 379 -10.98 13.97 -1.85
CA VAL A 379 -10.74 13.99 -0.40
C VAL A 379 -9.63 13.03 -0.03
N THR A 380 -8.60 13.55 0.65
CA THR A 380 -7.52 12.78 1.30
C THR A 380 -7.71 12.85 2.81
N HIS A 381 -7.97 11.72 3.45
CA HIS A 381 -8.23 11.62 4.88
C HIS A 381 -7.12 10.84 5.58
N ARG A 382 -6.36 11.54 6.44
CA ARG A 382 -5.20 11.02 7.20
C ARG A 382 -5.39 11.25 8.70
N ALA A 383 -6.59 10.98 9.21
CA ALA A 383 -6.96 11.28 10.58
C ALA A 383 -7.89 10.19 11.16
N ASP A 384 -7.98 10.18 12.48
CA ASP A 384 -8.69 9.15 13.25
C ASP A 384 -9.97 9.69 13.87
N TYR A 385 -10.89 8.79 14.20
CA TYR A 385 -12.11 9.07 14.95
C TYR A 385 -12.95 10.19 14.33
N TRP A 386 -13.35 9.99 13.07
CA TRP A 386 -14.34 10.80 12.37
C TRP A 386 -15.68 10.08 12.20
N THR A 387 -16.76 10.84 12.10
CA THR A 387 -18.00 10.41 11.42
C THR A 387 -18.14 11.27 10.16
N VAL A 388 -18.24 10.64 9.00
CA VAL A 388 -18.52 11.31 7.72
C VAL A 388 -19.86 10.80 7.23
N ARG A 389 -20.86 11.69 7.17
CA ARG A 389 -22.25 11.32 6.93
C ARG A 389 -22.94 12.20 5.88
N GLY A 390 -23.80 11.58 5.05
CA GLY A 390 -24.73 12.34 4.19
C GLY A 390 -24.04 13.17 3.11
N LEU A 391 -22.86 12.72 2.66
CA LEU A 391 -22.05 13.41 1.66
C LEU A 391 -22.22 12.75 0.29
N GLU A 392 -22.39 13.57 -0.73
CA GLU A 392 -22.32 13.14 -2.13
C GLU A 392 -21.08 13.71 -2.81
N VAL A 393 -20.35 12.87 -3.55
CA VAL A 393 -19.20 13.29 -4.37
C VAL A 393 -19.33 12.72 -5.77
N MET A 394 -19.14 13.58 -6.77
CA MET A 394 -19.20 13.20 -8.18
C MET A 394 -18.17 13.89 -9.05
N ASN A 395 -17.96 13.33 -10.25
CA ASN A 395 -17.09 13.87 -11.30
C ASN A 395 -15.63 14.03 -10.89
N SER A 396 -15.17 13.31 -9.85
CA SER A 396 -13.75 13.31 -9.51
C SER A 396 -12.95 12.72 -10.67
N ARG A 397 -11.91 13.42 -11.12
CA ARG A 397 -10.95 12.95 -12.13
C ARG A 397 -9.92 11.94 -11.59
N SER A 398 -10.23 11.38 -10.44
CA SER A 398 -9.43 10.42 -9.67
C SER A 398 -10.35 9.76 -8.63
N HIS A 399 -9.80 9.25 -7.53
CA HIS A 399 -10.60 8.75 -6.40
C HIS A 399 -11.42 9.89 -5.75
N ALA A 400 -12.69 9.62 -5.46
CA ALA A 400 -13.54 10.60 -4.77
C ALA A 400 -13.13 10.77 -3.30
N TYR A 401 -12.91 9.68 -2.59
CA TYR A 401 -12.52 9.73 -1.18
C TYR A 401 -11.51 8.64 -0.86
N VAL A 402 -10.36 9.03 -0.30
CA VAL A 402 -9.34 8.09 0.16
C VAL A 402 -9.01 8.32 1.63
N CYS A 403 -9.11 7.24 2.41
CA CYS A 403 -8.75 7.18 3.82
C CYS A 403 -7.45 6.38 3.95
N ILE A 404 -6.39 7.03 4.45
CA ILE A 404 -5.07 6.45 4.62
C ILE A 404 -4.83 6.19 6.10
N SER A 405 -4.60 4.92 6.45
CA SER A 405 -4.22 4.50 7.81
C SER A 405 -5.15 5.01 8.91
N CYS A 406 -6.43 5.21 8.56
CA CYS A 406 -7.39 5.84 9.45
C CYS A 406 -7.96 4.83 10.45
N ARG A 407 -8.26 5.30 11.65
CA ARG A 407 -8.70 4.45 12.75
C ARG A 407 -10.05 4.86 13.28
N GLY A 408 -10.90 3.87 13.48
CA GLY A 408 -12.19 4.02 14.13
C GLY A 408 -13.14 4.95 13.40
N THR A 409 -12.95 5.25 12.10
CA THR A 409 -13.79 6.20 11.35
C THR A 409 -15.10 5.55 10.91
N VAL A 410 -16.19 6.31 10.98
CA VAL A 410 -17.52 5.89 10.52
C VAL A 410 -17.88 6.68 9.26
N PHE A 411 -18.03 5.99 8.14
CA PHE A 411 -18.57 6.49 6.88
C PHE A 411 -20.02 6.03 6.77
N GLN A 412 -20.96 6.95 6.60
CA GLN A 412 -22.38 6.59 6.60
C GLN A 412 -23.19 7.40 5.59
N ARG A 413 -24.15 6.75 4.90
CA ARG A 413 -25.07 7.47 3.99
C ARG A 413 -24.32 8.31 2.95
N LEU A 414 -23.25 7.75 2.40
CA LEU A 414 -22.47 8.37 1.34
C LEU A 414 -23.06 8.01 -0.02
N SER A 415 -22.89 8.90 -0.98
CA SER A 415 -23.17 8.61 -2.39
C SER A 415 -21.97 9.06 -3.23
N MET A 416 -21.20 8.10 -3.74
CA MET A 416 -19.96 8.39 -4.47
C MET A 416 -20.07 7.82 -5.88
N HIS A 417 -20.21 8.71 -6.87
CA HIS A 417 -20.57 8.27 -8.22
C HIS A 417 -19.99 9.09 -9.36
N HIS A 418 -19.92 8.50 -10.55
CA HIS A 418 -19.39 9.19 -11.74
C HIS A 418 -17.96 9.71 -11.53
N ASN A 419 -17.15 8.97 -10.78
CA ASN A 419 -15.73 9.28 -10.55
C ASN A 419 -14.86 8.41 -11.44
N GLN A 420 -13.71 8.92 -11.85
CA GLN A 420 -12.79 8.16 -12.71
C GLN A 420 -12.16 6.96 -11.99
N ARG A 421 -11.94 7.05 -10.68
CA ARG A 421 -11.48 5.91 -9.87
C ARG A 421 -12.52 5.53 -8.82
N SER A 422 -12.10 4.88 -7.74
CA SER A 422 -13.00 4.39 -6.70
C SER A 422 -13.85 5.49 -6.07
N GLY A 423 -15.07 5.15 -5.69
CA GLY A 423 -15.92 6.03 -4.88
C GLY A 423 -15.33 6.27 -3.49
N LEU A 424 -14.99 5.18 -2.77
CA LEU A 424 -14.29 5.25 -1.49
C LEU A 424 -13.18 4.19 -1.45
N THR A 425 -12.01 4.56 -0.93
CA THR A 425 -10.90 3.63 -0.68
C THR A 425 -10.36 3.83 0.73
N LEU A 426 -10.34 2.77 1.54
CA LEU A 426 -9.56 2.68 2.78
C LEU A 426 -8.31 1.86 2.47
N ARG A 427 -7.13 2.36 2.84
CA ARG A 427 -5.86 1.78 2.42
C ARG A 427 -4.72 2.12 3.35
N ASP A 428 -3.58 1.49 3.07
CA ASP A 428 -2.32 1.59 3.80
C ASP A 428 -2.37 0.92 5.18
N PRO A 429 -1.20 0.56 5.76
CA PRO A 429 -1.12 -0.13 7.04
C PRO A 429 -1.78 0.63 8.19
N GLY A 430 -2.28 -0.09 9.19
CA GLY A 430 -2.89 0.51 10.37
C GLY A 430 -4.30 1.10 10.14
N THR A 431 -4.99 0.68 9.08
CA THR A 431 -6.40 1.00 8.81
C THR A 431 -7.29 0.11 9.68
N ILE A 432 -7.73 0.60 10.84
CA ILE A 432 -8.28 -0.25 11.92
C ILE A 432 -9.67 0.21 12.34
N GLY A 433 -10.60 -0.72 12.51
CA GLY A 433 -11.87 -0.47 13.20
C GLY A 433 -12.80 0.50 12.48
N ASN A 434 -12.65 0.67 11.16
CA ASN A 434 -13.49 1.58 10.38
C ASN A 434 -14.81 0.90 9.98
N GLN A 435 -15.86 1.70 9.85
CA GLN A 435 -17.19 1.23 9.47
C GLN A 435 -17.67 2.00 8.25
N VAL A 436 -18.07 1.31 7.19
CA VAL A 436 -18.75 1.88 6.02
C VAL A 436 -20.18 1.36 6.00
N LEU A 437 -21.13 2.26 6.21
CA LEU A 437 -22.52 1.95 6.52
C LEU A 437 -23.46 2.62 5.51
N ASP A 438 -24.51 1.91 5.09
CA ASP A 438 -25.68 2.51 4.42
C ASP A 438 -25.35 3.41 3.21
N SER A 439 -24.30 3.07 2.45
CA SER A 439 -23.72 3.95 1.42
C SER A 439 -23.83 3.37 0.00
N ASP A 440 -23.89 4.24 -0.99
CA ASP A 440 -23.99 3.88 -2.41
C ASP A 440 -22.75 4.31 -3.20
N PHE A 441 -22.18 3.38 -3.95
CA PHE A 441 -20.98 3.60 -4.79
C PHE A 441 -21.28 3.13 -6.21
N HIS A 442 -21.40 4.06 -7.17
CA HIS A 442 -21.97 3.68 -8.47
C HIS A 442 -21.50 4.48 -9.66
N HIS A 443 -21.59 3.90 -10.85
CA HIS A 443 -21.29 4.59 -12.11
C HIS A 443 -19.87 5.19 -12.14
N ASN A 444 -18.94 4.64 -11.37
CA ASN A 444 -17.54 5.05 -11.41
C ASN A 444 -16.86 4.40 -12.63
N TYR A 445 -16.10 5.18 -13.38
CA TYR A 445 -15.53 4.81 -14.68
C TYR A 445 -14.42 5.77 -15.10
N ASP A 446 -13.25 5.22 -15.40
CA ASP A 446 -12.16 5.96 -16.03
C ASP A 446 -12.23 5.83 -17.57
N PRO A 447 -12.44 6.92 -18.31
CA PRO A 447 -12.35 6.88 -19.77
C PRO A 447 -10.93 6.62 -20.29
N ASP A 448 -9.89 6.87 -19.47
CA ASP A 448 -8.50 6.63 -19.84
C ASP A 448 -8.05 5.19 -19.52
N GLU A 449 -8.79 4.47 -18.66
CA GLU A 449 -8.58 3.07 -18.29
C GLU A 449 -9.90 2.26 -18.35
N PRO A 450 -10.48 2.04 -19.55
CA PRO A 450 -11.82 1.48 -19.67
C PRO A 450 -11.93 0.04 -19.13
N GLY A 451 -12.80 -0.15 -18.15
CA GLY A 451 -13.06 -1.45 -17.52
C GLY A 451 -12.01 -1.88 -16.48
N THR A 452 -10.84 -1.24 -16.41
CA THR A 452 -9.79 -1.64 -15.45
C THR A 452 -9.67 -0.69 -14.26
N ALA A 453 -10.51 0.35 -14.22
CA ALA A 453 -10.57 1.34 -13.16
C ALA A 453 -12.02 1.76 -12.88
N GLY A 454 -12.25 2.36 -11.72
CA GLY A 454 -13.58 2.80 -11.31
C GLY A 454 -14.37 1.71 -10.59
N ILE A 455 -13.82 1.19 -9.48
CA ILE A 455 -14.56 0.31 -8.55
C ILE A 455 -15.54 1.10 -7.67
N GLY A 456 -16.47 0.40 -6.99
CA GLY A 456 -17.36 1.02 -6.02
C GLY A 456 -16.64 1.43 -4.72
N LEU A 457 -16.35 0.45 -3.87
CA LEU A 457 -15.72 0.61 -2.56
C LEU A 457 -14.54 -0.35 -2.39
N GLY A 458 -13.39 0.18 -1.97
CA GLY A 458 -12.20 -0.60 -1.67
C GLY A 458 -11.75 -0.53 -0.22
N ILE A 459 -11.41 -1.65 0.41
CA ILE A 459 -10.55 -1.72 1.60
C ILE A 459 -9.34 -2.57 1.22
N LYS A 460 -8.30 -1.93 0.68
CA LYS A 460 -7.23 -2.59 -0.10
C LYS A 460 -5.87 -1.93 0.09
N PHE A 461 -4.80 -2.59 -0.36
CA PHE A 461 -3.42 -2.08 -0.33
C PHE A 461 -2.95 -1.68 1.08
N GLY A 462 -3.21 -2.51 2.07
CA GLY A 462 -2.94 -2.16 3.47
C GLY A 462 -3.19 -3.33 4.42
N ASP A 463 -3.25 -3.01 5.71
CA ASP A 463 -3.56 -3.96 6.78
C ASP A 463 -4.28 -3.23 7.93
N GLY A 464 -4.89 -4.02 8.82
CA GLY A 464 -5.58 -3.53 10.01
C GLY A 464 -6.92 -4.24 10.25
N GLU A 465 -7.19 -4.54 11.52
CA GLU A 465 -8.31 -5.38 11.94
C GLU A 465 -9.61 -4.60 12.16
N GLY A 466 -10.73 -5.33 12.20
CA GLY A 466 -12.03 -4.80 12.64
C GLY A 466 -12.72 -3.85 11.67
N ASN A 467 -12.31 -3.83 10.39
CA ASN A 467 -13.01 -3.05 9.36
C ASN A 467 -14.29 -3.76 8.91
N VAL A 468 -15.38 -2.97 8.81
CA VAL A 468 -16.72 -3.47 8.49
C VAL A 468 -17.34 -2.68 7.34
N ILE A 469 -17.95 -3.39 6.41
CA ILE A 469 -18.81 -2.84 5.35
C ILE A 469 -20.21 -3.42 5.55
N ARG A 470 -21.21 -2.58 5.78
CA ARG A 470 -22.58 -3.04 6.04
C ARG A 470 -23.65 -2.19 5.36
N GLY A 471 -24.69 -2.82 4.80
CA GLY A 471 -25.86 -2.12 4.23
C GLY A 471 -25.53 -1.27 2.99
N CYS A 472 -24.39 -1.51 2.35
CA CYS A 472 -23.92 -0.72 1.21
C CYS A 472 -24.41 -1.29 -0.12
N ARG A 473 -24.49 -0.45 -1.15
CA ARG A 473 -24.70 -0.86 -2.53
C ARG A 473 -23.52 -0.43 -3.39
N ALA A 474 -22.99 -1.33 -4.20
CA ALA A 474 -22.00 -1.02 -5.22
C ALA A 474 -22.52 -1.47 -6.58
N PHE A 475 -22.82 -0.53 -7.47
CA PHE A 475 -23.51 -0.89 -8.72
C PHE A 475 -23.13 -0.08 -9.94
N ASN A 476 -23.23 -0.73 -11.09
CA ASN A 476 -22.90 -0.13 -12.39
C ASN A 476 -21.52 0.54 -12.41
N ASN A 477 -20.57 0.03 -11.63
CA ASN A 477 -19.18 0.47 -11.70
C ASN A 477 -18.51 -0.18 -12.92
N ALA A 478 -17.45 0.43 -13.43
CA ALA A 478 -16.76 -0.05 -14.62
C ALA A 478 -15.92 -1.30 -14.37
N ASP A 479 -15.43 -1.44 -13.14
CA ASP A 479 -14.77 -2.65 -12.63
C ASP A 479 -15.57 -3.21 -11.44
N SER A 480 -14.94 -3.84 -10.45
CA SER A 480 -15.60 -4.51 -9.33
C SER A 480 -16.44 -3.60 -8.43
N GLY A 481 -17.47 -4.19 -7.81
CA GLY A 481 -18.34 -3.48 -6.86
C GLY A 481 -17.66 -3.21 -5.51
N PHE A 482 -17.39 -4.29 -4.76
CA PHE A 482 -16.62 -4.25 -3.53
C PHE A 482 -15.30 -4.97 -3.72
N ASP A 483 -14.21 -4.36 -3.27
CA ASP A 483 -12.87 -4.92 -3.43
C ASP A 483 -12.09 -4.83 -2.12
N VAL A 484 -11.88 -5.98 -1.50
CA VAL A 484 -11.08 -6.14 -0.28
C VAL A 484 -9.78 -6.92 -0.55
N GLY A 485 -9.43 -7.08 -1.82
CA GLY A 485 -8.17 -7.67 -2.26
C GLY A 485 -6.96 -6.86 -1.81
N HIS A 486 -5.78 -7.48 -1.82
CA HIS A 486 -4.53 -6.83 -1.39
C HIS A 486 -4.54 -6.30 0.06
N PHE A 487 -5.47 -6.73 0.91
CA PHE A 487 -5.57 -6.29 2.31
C PHE A 487 -5.18 -7.40 3.27
N GLY A 488 -4.31 -7.08 4.24
CA GLY A 488 -3.61 -8.08 5.06
C GLY A 488 -4.41 -8.69 6.20
N ASN A 489 -5.58 -8.13 6.54
CA ASN A 489 -6.42 -8.62 7.63
C ASN A 489 -7.85 -8.83 7.17
N ALA A 490 -8.60 -9.63 7.92
CA ALA A 490 -10.00 -9.89 7.67
C ALA A 490 -10.81 -8.58 7.62
N VAL A 491 -11.67 -8.49 6.61
CA VAL A 491 -12.71 -7.46 6.48
C VAL A 491 -14.05 -8.18 6.60
N THR A 492 -14.98 -7.58 7.33
CA THR A 492 -16.34 -8.11 7.50
C THR A 492 -17.29 -7.39 6.54
N LEU A 493 -17.93 -8.13 5.65
CA LEU A 493 -18.91 -7.63 4.69
C LEU A 493 -20.28 -8.24 5.01
N GLU A 494 -21.24 -7.41 5.40
CA GLU A 494 -22.56 -7.87 5.81
C GLU A 494 -23.71 -7.10 5.16
N HIS A 495 -24.73 -7.80 4.64
CA HIS A 495 -25.91 -7.16 4.07
C HIS A 495 -25.59 -6.13 2.97
N ASN A 496 -24.60 -6.41 2.12
CA ASN A 496 -24.23 -5.53 1.01
C ASN A 496 -24.75 -6.08 -0.32
N TRP A 497 -25.05 -5.18 -1.25
CA TRP A 497 -25.56 -5.51 -2.57
C TRP A 497 -24.62 -5.03 -3.67
N SER A 498 -24.15 -5.95 -4.51
CA SER A 498 -23.23 -5.66 -5.60
C SER A 498 -23.79 -6.08 -6.95
N TYR A 499 -24.04 -5.13 -7.86
CA TYR A 499 -24.75 -5.49 -9.08
C TYR A 499 -24.45 -4.65 -10.32
N GLY A 500 -24.56 -5.29 -11.49
CA GLY A 500 -24.37 -4.60 -12.75
C GLY A 500 -22.94 -4.12 -12.98
N ASN A 501 -21.98 -4.49 -12.14
CA ASN A 501 -20.60 -4.02 -12.26
C ASN A 501 -19.92 -4.63 -13.50
N GLY A 502 -19.04 -3.88 -14.15
CA GLY A 502 -18.35 -4.26 -15.39
C GLY A 502 -19.18 -4.41 -16.65
N VAL A 503 -20.47 -4.05 -16.64
CA VAL A 503 -21.23 -3.95 -17.90
C VAL A 503 -20.84 -2.66 -18.61
N ASN A 504 -20.45 -2.76 -19.88
CA ASN A 504 -20.03 -1.62 -20.71
C ASN A 504 -21.20 -0.67 -21.03
N ARG A 505 -21.45 0.28 -20.12
CA ARG A 505 -22.48 1.32 -20.27
C ARG A 505 -21.98 2.59 -20.96
N TRP A 506 -20.67 2.70 -21.11
CA TRP A 506 -20.01 3.88 -21.65
C TRP A 506 -19.68 3.74 -23.14
N ASN A 507 -20.03 2.60 -23.75
CA ASN A 507 -19.77 2.30 -25.15
C ASN A 507 -18.28 2.45 -25.51
N ALA A 508 -17.41 2.02 -24.60
CA ALA A 508 -15.97 1.97 -24.81
C ALA A 508 -15.61 0.82 -25.77
N GLY A 509 -14.64 1.04 -26.66
CA GLY A 509 -14.27 0.05 -27.69
C GLY A 509 -13.53 -1.17 -27.14
N ASP A 510 -12.53 -0.94 -26.29
CA ASP A 510 -11.81 -1.99 -25.57
C ASP A 510 -12.39 -2.11 -24.16
N TRP A 511 -12.87 -3.31 -23.78
CA TRP A 511 -13.57 -3.52 -22.51
C TRP A 511 -13.28 -4.92 -21.94
N HIS A 512 -12.38 -4.98 -20.96
CA HIS A 512 -11.94 -6.22 -20.32
C HIS A 512 -11.82 -6.06 -18.80
N PRO A 513 -12.94 -5.85 -18.08
CA PRO A 513 -12.90 -5.67 -16.65
C PRO A 513 -12.77 -7.01 -15.92
N ASN A 514 -12.25 -7.01 -14.68
CA ASN A 514 -12.41 -8.17 -13.77
C ASN A 514 -13.88 -8.27 -13.37
N ALA A 515 -14.45 -7.14 -12.91
CA ALA A 515 -15.88 -6.92 -12.76
C ALA A 515 -16.64 -7.80 -11.77
N ASP A 516 -16.02 -8.14 -10.65
CA ASP A 516 -16.66 -8.99 -9.66
C ASP A 516 -17.66 -8.23 -8.79
N GLY A 517 -18.67 -8.95 -8.30
CA GLY A 517 -19.53 -8.43 -7.26
C GLY A 517 -18.71 -8.11 -6.01
N PHE A 518 -17.97 -9.10 -5.53
CA PHE A 518 -17.08 -9.03 -4.37
C PHE A 518 -15.73 -9.65 -4.68
N LEU A 519 -14.70 -8.82 -4.84
CA LEU A 519 -13.32 -9.26 -5.03
C LEU A 519 -12.61 -9.37 -3.66
N LEU A 520 -12.16 -10.57 -3.31
CA LEU A 520 -11.68 -10.98 -1.99
C LEU A 520 -10.20 -11.36 -1.97
N GLY A 521 -9.54 -11.31 -3.12
CA GLY A 521 -8.12 -11.56 -3.27
C GLY A 521 -7.45 -10.59 -4.21
N GLY A 522 -6.14 -10.74 -4.31
CA GLY A 522 -5.31 -9.96 -5.19
C GLY A 522 -3.94 -9.63 -4.59
N GLY A 523 -2.97 -9.50 -5.47
CA GLY A 523 -1.56 -9.26 -5.17
C GLY A 523 -0.66 -10.46 -5.49
N ASP A 524 0.66 -10.27 -5.45
CA ASP A 524 1.62 -11.35 -5.77
C ASP A 524 2.77 -11.43 -4.75
N PRO A 525 2.71 -12.32 -3.74
CA PRO A 525 1.55 -13.16 -3.42
C PRO A 525 0.45 -12.32 -2.76
N ALA A 526 -0.80 -12.74 -2.94
CA ALA A 526 -1.92 -12.18 -2.23
C ALA A 526 -1.74 -12.34 -0.71
N PRO A 527 -2.15 -11.34 0.08
CA PRO A 527 -2.23 -11.49 1.52
C PRO A 527 -3.21 -12.61 1.90
N VAL A 528 -2.88 -13.34 2.97
CA VAL A 528 -3.73 -14.41 3.50
C VAL A 528 -4.68 -13.79 4.52
N ALA A 529 -5.89 -13.46 4.08
CA ALA A 529 -6.89 -12.77 4.90
C ALA A 529 -8.20 -13.56 4.98
N ALA A 530 -8.63 -13.90 6.19
CA ALA A 530 -9.85 -14.64 6.46
C ALA A 530 -11.08 -13.71 6.44
N HIS A 531 -11.44 -13.17 5.28
CA HIS A 531 -12.62 -12.29 5.16
C HIS A 531 -13.91 -13.01 5.57
N VAL A 532 -14.86 -12.23 6.07
CA VAL A 532 -16.16 -12.71 6.55
C VAL A 532 -17.25 -12.08 5.68
N LEU A 533 -18.08 -12.91 5.07
CA LEU A 533 -19.15 -12.53 4.15
C LEU A 533 -20.48 -13.11 4.61
N ARG A 534 -21.40 -12.24 5.03
CA ARG A 534 -22.73 -12.66 5.49
C ARG A 534 -23.86 -11.86 4.87
N HIS A 535 -24.92 -12.53 4.43
CA HIS A 535 -26.12 -11.85 3.94
C HIS A 535 -25.89 -10.89 2.77
N ASN A 536 -24.80 -11.04 2.01
CA ASN A 536 -24.52 -10.22 0.84
C ASN A 536 -25.21 -10.81 -0.41
N ALA A 537 -25.54 -9.95 -1.36
CA ALA A 537 -26.10 -10.35 -2.64
C ALA A 537 -25.30 -9.77 -3.81
N ALA A 538 -24.95 -10.62 -4.78
CA ALA A 538 -24.27 -10.24 -6.01
C ALA A 538 -25.11 -10.63 -7.23
N TRP A 539 -25.45 -9.70 -8.13
CA TRP A 539 -26.21 -10.06 -9.32
C TRP A 539 -25.90 -9.24 -10.58
N ASN A 540 -26.06 -9.86 -11.75
CA ASN A 540 -25.85 -9.20 -13.06
C ASN A 540 -24.48 -8.50 -13.19
N ASN A 541 -23.46 -8.91 -12.44
CA ASN A 541 -22.09 -8.44 -12.64
C ASN A 541 -21.50 -9.10 -13.89
N HIS A 542 -20.55 -8.44 -14.56
CA HIS A 542 -19.92 -9.01 -15.75
C HIS A 542 -18.98 -10.17 -15.41
N GLY A 543 -18.25 -10.06 -14.29
CA GLY A 543 -17.40 -11.11 -13.73
C GLY A 543 -18.16 -12.02 -12.77
N ASP A 544 -17.48 -12.46 -11.72
CA ASP A 544 -18.00 -13.41 -10.75
C ASP A 544 -18.87 -12.72 -9.69
N GLY A 545 -19.69 -13.49 -8.98
CA GLY A 545 -20.43 -12.96 -7.84
C GLY A 545 -19.51 -12.66 -6.66
N PHE A 546 -18.74 -13.66 -6.27
CA PHE A 546 -17.74 -13.62 -5.19
C PHE A 546 -16.48 -14.32 -5.68
N ASP A 547 -15.36 -13.61 -5.74
CA ASP A 547 -14.09 -14.11 -6.25
C ASP A 547 -12.98 -13.91 -5.22
N GLU A 548 -12.18 -14.94 -4.96
CA GLU A 548 -11.00 -14.86 -4.09
C GLU A 548 -9.68 -14.61 -4.82
N ASP A 549 -9.71 -14.38 -6.13
CA ASP A 549 -8.55 -14.13 -6.97
C ASP A 549 -8.83 -12.92 -7.88
N ASP A 550 -7.82 -12.08 -8.13
CA ASP A 550 -7.93 -10.98 -9.10
C ASP A 550 -7.45 -11.38 -10.51
N GLY A 551 -7.20 -12.68 -10.71
CA GLY A 551 -6.72 -13.26 -11.95
C GLY A 551 -5.21 -13.09 -12.16
N THR A 552 -4.49 -12.46 -11.22
CA THR A 552 -3.04 -12.32 -11.30
C THR A 552 -2.32 -13.57 -10.78
N PRO A 553 -1.14 -13.91 -11.30
CA PRO A 553 -0.36 -15.02 -10.74
C PRO A 553 -0.06 -14.81 -9.25
N GLY A 554 -0.59 -15.68 -8.40
CA GLY A 554 -0.46 -15.54 -6.95
C GLY A 554 -1.52 -14.66 -6.28
N GLY A 555 -2.49 -14.15 -7.05
CA GLY A 555 -3.61 -13.31 -6.63
C GLY A 555 -4.64 -13.99 -5.75
N ALA A 556 -4.69 -15.32 -5.77
CA ALA A 556 -5.58 -16.10 -4.92
C ALA A 556 -5.32 -15.87 -3.42
N ASN A 557 -6.34 -15.39 -2.72
CA ASN A 557 -6.35 -15.32 -1.26
C ASN A 557 -6.47 -16.73 -0.67
N LEU A 558 -5.44 -17.14 0.08
CA LEU A 558 -5.40 -18.46 0.73
C LEU A 558 -5.91 -18.42 2.19
N GLY A 559 -6.57 -17.34 2.59
CA GLY A 559 -7.19 -17.16 3.90
C GLY A 559 -8.39 -18.06 4.09
N ALA A 560 -8.70 -18.40 5.35
CA ALA A 560 -9.87 -19.19 5.70
C ALA A 560 -11.15 -18.34 5.60
N LEU A 561 -11.74 -18.25 4.41
CA LEU A 561 -12.92 -17.43 4.18
C LEU A 561 -14.14 -17.98 4.93
N ASP A 562 -14.94 -17.10 5.53
CA ASP A 562 -16.23 -17.42 6.16
C ASP A 562 -17.37 -16.85 5.32
N VAL A 563 -18.02 -17.68 4.51
CA VAL A 563 -19.02 -17.28 3.51
C VAL A 563 -20.35 -17.93 3.83
N ARG A 564 -21.26 -17.17 4.46
CA ARG A 564 -22.56 -17.69 4.92
C ARG A 564 -23.74 -16.84 4.49
N ASN A 565 -24.86 -17.49 4.15
CA ASN A 565 -26.10 -16.79 3.82
C ASN A 565 -25.93 -15.72 2.74
N ASN A 566 -25.10 -15.95 1.73
CA ASN A 566 -24.94 -15.01 0.61
C ASN A 566 -25.74 -15.51 -0.60
N THR A 567 -26.22 -14.60 -1.45
CA THR A 567 -26.85 -14.95 -2.72
C THR A 567 -26.02 -14.45 -3.90
N SER A 568 -25.79 -15.30 -4.88
CA SER A 568 -25.24 -14.93 -6.18
C SER A 568 -26.28 -15.24 -7.25
N PHE A 569 -26.57 -14.29 -8.15
CA PHE A 569 -27.63 -14.47 -9.14
C PHE A 569 -27.27 -13.86 -10.50
N HIS A 570 -27.19 -14.69 -11.55
CA HIS A 570 -27.09 -14.24 -12.94
C HIS A 570 -25.89 -13.31 -13.19
N ASN A 571 -24.76 -13.61 -12.56
CA ASN A 571 -23.48 -12.98 -12.88
C ASN A 571 -22.92 -13.60 -14.18
N GLY A 572 -22.08 -12.86 -14.90
CA GLY A 572 -21.51 -13.32 -16.17
C GLY A 572 -20.48 -14.43 -16.00
N GLY A 573 -19.83 -14.46 -14.84
CA GLY A 573 -18.92 -15.52 -14.41
C GLY A 573 -19.53 -16.51 -13.40
N THR A 574 -18.70 -17.00 -12.50
CA THR A 574 -19.06 -18.00 -11.47
C THR A 574 -19.84 -17.36 -10.32
N ALA A 575 -20.79 -18.10 -9.76
CA ALA A 575 -21.53 -17.65 -8.58
C ALA A 575 -20.60 -17.35 -7.38
N PHE A 576 -19.73 -18.32 -7.06
CA PHE A 576 -18.72 -18.28 -6.01
C PHE A 576 -17.42 -18.95 -6.51
N ALA A 577 -16.40 -18.17 -6.88
CA ALA A 577 -15.08 -18.65 -7.29
C ALA A 577 -14.12 -18.71 -6.10
N LEU A 578 -14.26 -19.75 -5.27
CA LEU A 578 -13.58 -19.89 -3.98
C LEU A 578 -12.81 -21.24 -3.86
N GLY A 579 -11.93 -21.53 -4.82
CA GLY A 579 -11.35 -22.87 -5.04
C GLY A 579 -9.86 -23.06 -4.69
N HIS A 580 -9.14 -21.99 -4.37
CA HIS A 580 -7.71 -21.96 -4.07
C HIS A 580 -7.41 -22.04 -2.57
N GLY A 581 -8.19 -21.33 -1.75
CA GLY A 581 -8.06 -21.28 -0.30
C GLY A 581 -9.03 -22.20 0.44
N PRO A 582 -8.85 -22.42 1.76
CA PRO A 582 -9.90 -23.00 2.58
C PRO A 582 -11.07 -22.02 2.70
N ALA A 583 -12.29 -22.47 2.43
CA ALA A 583 -13.50 -21.67 2.62
C ALA A 583 -14.58 -22.47 3.36
N MET A 584 -15.23 -21.81 4.32
CA MET A 584 -16.46 -22.30 4.93
C MET A 584 -17.65 -21.74 4.16
N LEU A 585 -18.40 -22.62 3.51
CA LEU A 585 -19.63 -22.29 2.78
C LEU A 585 -20.82 -22.87 3.53
N ALA A 586 -21.73 -22.01 4.00
CA ALA A 586 -22.97 -22.46 4.62
C ALA A 586 -24.15 -21.61 4.15
N ASP A 587 -25.27 -22.26 3.86
CA ASP A 587 -26.54 -21.58 3.56
C ASP A 587 -26.44 -20.53 2.45
N ASN A 588 -25.55 -20.69 1.45
CA ASN A 588 -25.47 -19.77 0.31
C ASN A 588 -26.45 -20.19 -0.80
N ALA A 589 -26.98 -19.22 -1.53
CA ALA A 589 -27.89 -19.42 -2.67
C ALA A 589 -27.22 -19.00 -3.99
N ALA A 590 -27.55 -19.70 -5.07
CA ALA A 590 -27.09 -19.45 -6.43
C ALA A 590 -28.26 -19.50 -7.44
N ASP A 591 -27.97 -19.37 -8.73
CA ASP A 591 -28.96 -19.30 -9.83
C ASP A 591 -30.02 -20.41 -9.86
N ASP A 592 -29.71 -21.60 -9.34
CA ASP A 592 -30.60 -22.76 -9.30
C ASP A 592 -31.56 -22.77 -8.10
N SER A 593 -31.48 -21.75 -7.22
CA SER A 593 -32.32 -21.63 -6.03
C SER A 593 -33.74 -21.17 -6.37
N THR A 594 -34.70 -21.55 -5.52
CA THR A 594 -36.10 -21.09 -5.65
C THR A 594 -36.26 -19.75 -4.95
N PHE A 595 -36.39 -18.67 -5.73
CA PHE A 595 -36.59 -17.31 -5.22
C PHE A 595 -38.07 -16.88 -5.29
N HIS A 596 -38.51 -16.07 -4.33
CA HIS A 596 -39.84 -15.43 -4.33
C HIS A 596 -40.00 -14.50 -5.54
N SER A 597 -38.94 -13.76 -5.88
CA SER A 597 -38.88 -12.86 -7.03
C SER A 597 -37.46 -12.81 -7.59
N THR A 598 -37.36 -12.71 -8.92
CA THR A 598 -36.12 -12.42 -9.67
C THR A 598 -36.17 -11.06 -10.37
N ASP A 599 -37.18 -10.24 -10.08
CA ASP A 599 -37.26 -8.85 -10.53
C ASP A 599 -36.45 -7.93 -9.60
N PRO A 600 -35.36 -7.30 -10.07
CA PRO A 600 -34.51 -6.47 -9.23
C PRO A 600 -35.08 -5.08 -8.94
N THR A 601 -36.25 -4.71 -9.48
CA THR A 601 -36.80 -3.35 -9.46
C THR A 601 -36.90 -2.77 -8.03
N THR A 602 -37.36 -3.57 -7.07
CA THR A 602 -37.50 -3.16 -5.66
C THR A 602 -36.15 -2.97 -4.97
N ALA A 603 -35.14 -3.79 -5.30
CA ALA A 603 -33.79 -3.67 -4.75
C ALA A 603 -33.02 -2.45 -5.32
N ALA A 604 -33.27 -2.10 -6.58
CA ALA A 604 -32.69 -0.92 -7.23
C ALA A 604 -33.37 0.40 -6.82
N GLY A 605 -34.48 0.33 -6.07
CA GLY A 605 -35.24 1.49 -5.59
C GLY A 605 -34.46 2.41 -4.63
N PRO A 606 -35.07 3.55 -4.24
CA PRO A 606 -34.48 4.45 -3.26
C PRO A 606 -34.33 3.79 -1.90
N ARG A 607 -33.26 4.12 -1.17
CA ARG A 607 -33.07 3.76 0.24
C ARG A 607 -34.24 4.25 1.09
N GLN A 608 -34.43 3.60 2.24
CA GLN A 608 -35.36 4.09 3.25
C GLN A 608 -34.90 5.46 3.79
N PRO A 609 -35.80 6.29 4.36
CA PRO A 609 -35.45 7.61 4.88
C PRO A 609 -34.35 7.61 5.96
N ASP A 610 -34.24 6.52 6.72
CA ASP A 610 -33.19 6.30 7.72
C ASP A 610 -31.83 5.93 7.12
N GLY A 611 -31.76 5.63 5.82
CA GLY A 611 -30.56 5.26 5.07
C GLY A 611 -30.46 3.76 4.78
N ARG A 612 -31.29 2.93 5.43
CA ARG A 612 -31.24 1.48 5.23
C ARG A 612 -31.63 1.09 3.81
N LEU A 613 -31.21 -0.12 3.42
CA LEU A 613 -31.56 -0.71 2.13
C LEU A 613 -33.08 -0.74 1.91
N PRO A 614 -33.55 -0.71 0.64
CA PRO A 614 -34.95 -0.92 0.30
C PRO A 614 -35.48 -2.25 0.86
N VAL A 615 -36.76 -2.31 1.20
CA VAL A 615 -37.45 -3.58 1.47
C VAL A 615 -37.76 -4.26 0.14
N THR A 616 -37.41 -5.53 0.01
CA THR A 616 -37.55 -6.27 -1.25
C THR A 616 -37.77 -7.76 -1.01
N ASP A 617 -38.48 -8.43 -1.91
CA ASP A 617 -38.61 -9.89 -2.00
C ASP A 617 -37.68 -10.51 -3.06
N PHE A 618 -37.05 -9.67 -3.89
CA PHE A 618 -35.99 -10.06 -4.81
C PHE A 618 -34.93 -10.93 -4.12
N LEU A 619 -34.64 -12.09 -4.69
CA LEU A 619 -33.65 -13.08 -4.23
C LEU A 619 -33.87 -13.66 -2.83
N VAL A 620 -35.09 -13.56 -2.27
CA VAL A 620 -35.47 -14.23 -1.03
C VAL A 620 -35.89 -15.68 -1.32
N THR A 621 -35.35 -16.65 -0.57
CA THR A 621 -35.61 -18.10 -0.80
C THR A 621 -36.70 -18.71 0.09
N GLY A 622 -37.14 -17.99 1.14
CA GLY A 622 -38.12 -18.47 2.12
C GLY A 622 -37.63 -19.57 3.09
N SER A 623 -36.48 -20.20 2.82
CA SER A 623 -35.90 -21.30 3.62
C SER A 623 -34.83 -20.84 4.61
N GLY A 624 -34.48 -19.56 4.62
CA GLY A 624 -33.35 -19.01 5.39
C GLY A 624 -31.99 -19.19 4.69
N ILE A 625 -31.95 -19.85 3.54
CA ILE A 625 -30.77 -19.99 2.68
C ILE A 625 -30.60 -18.72 1.83
N GLY A 626 -29.37 -18.26 1.64
CA GLY A 626 -29.04 -17.07 0.87
C GLY A 626 -29.14 -15.77 1.67
N ALA A 627 -28.92 -14.67 0.97
CA ALA A 627 -29.05 -13.33 1.50
C ALA A 627 -30.47 -13.10 2.03
N SER A 628 -30.57 -12.47 3.19
CA SER A 628 -31.88 -12.17 3.78
C SER A 628 -32.66 -11.14 2.97
N MET A 629 -31.97 -10.38 2.11
CA MET A 629 -32.49 -9.27 1.29
C MET A 629 -33.37 -8.30 2.07
N THR A 630 -33.13 -8.26 3.38
CA THR A 630 -33.81 -7.42 4.35
C THR A 630 -32.78 -6.49 4.96
N PRO A 631 -33.19 -5.23 5.23
CA PRO A 631 -32.28 -4.29 5.86
C PRO A 631 -31.94 -4.76 7.29
N PRO A 632 -30.66 -4.75 7.68
CA PRO A 632 -30.24 -5.12 9.03
C PRO A 632 -30.68 -4.12 10.11
#